data_AF-A0A8H5NWH0-F1
#
_entry.id   AF-A0A8H5NWH0-F1
#
_cell.length_a   1.000
_cell.length_b   1.000
_cell.length_c   1.000
_cell.angle_alpha   90.00
_cell.angle_beta   90.00
_cell.angle_gamma   90.00
#
_symmetry.space_group_name_H-M   'P 1'
#
loop_
_entity.id
_entity.type
_entity.pdbx_description
1 polymer ?
#
loop_
_entity_poly.entity_id
_entity_poly.type
_entity_poly.pdbx_seq_one_letter_code
_entity_poly.pdbx_strand_id
1 'polypeptide(L)'
;MSAPDPAPGPALGPASGPAPGPASGPASGPASGPAPGPSVPPAPDVTAMNPERIRMLAEAPREKSPKPALFVKREGSLPPFMKTGANGAALGDWSNRSSRGSQKPDGGSFKRSISELMAEAKDKRVQKDKKPKINHAAKYYTDVQPLGHAPLPDDSTQYLTSLLRNRNLNLCLQAAPSKKNDAPGKPKTYTFLISNAGMVQHEKLSMLGHTRALPLSLHDQDISSSEGAITRTVIGELLEDVWPRLTNSEKYMYARQLRNLLHKMRNESKQGAGFPLGSIESGPYTLLQDKHPDHTYYAIRPSPNQKQFMALLMSTVYESVPKAVSKALISQFRVDYPSVLTHGALCPKNIVVSNNLISWILGWDCAGQYPVWWEYARFFEARTSEANSDWYSYAAEIFEEEFPAELAAYQGIARCQQP
;
A
#
# COMPACT_ATOMS: atom_id res chain seq x y z
N MET A 1 -45.18 45.51 30.24
CA MET A 1 -46.47 45.58 29.54
C MET A 1 -46.52 46.91 28.79
N SER A 2 -46.54 46.85 27.46
CA SER A 2 -46.86 47.96 26.54
C SER A 2 -47.43 47.35 25.26
N ALA A 3 -48.29 48.08 24.55
CA ALA A 3 -49.03 47.67 23.35
C ALA A 3 -49.33 48.95 22.51
N PRO A 4 -49.98 48.91 21.33
CA PRO A 4 -50.49 47.78 20.54
C PRO A 4 -50.10 47.82 19.03
N ASP A 5 -50.76 46.97 18.25
CA ASP A 5 -50.92 46.88 16.77
C ASP A 5 -51.18 48.22 16.01
N PRO A 6 -50.93 48.35 14.67
CA PRO A 6 -51.69 47.60 13.64
C PRO A 6 -51.05 47.28 12.25
N ALA A 7 -51.75 46.41 11.50
CA ALA A 7 -51.63 46.16 10.03
C ALA A 7 -52.68 47.03 9.24
N PRO A 8 -52.97 46.93 7.89
CA PRO A 8 -53.02 45.72 7.04
C PRO A 8 -52.71 45.81 5.50
N GLY A 9 -52.37 44.66 4.89
CA GLY A 9 -52.74 44.26 3.50
C GLY A 9 -52.17 45.03 2.28
N PRO A 10 -52.57 44.69 1.04
CA PRO A 10 -53.45 43.60 0.58
C PRO A 10 -52.70 42.48 -0.20
N ALA A 11 -53.44 41.49 -0.72
CA ALA A 11 -52.91 40.39 -1.53
C ALA A 11 -53.63 40.26 -2.89
N LEU A 12 -52.98 39.62 -3.87
CA LEU A 12 -53.61 39.07 -5.09
C LEU A 12 -52.98 37.72 -5.46
N GLY A 13 -53.75 36.91 -6.20
CA GLY A 13 -53.55 35.47 -6.33
C GLY A 13 -53.19 34.94 -7.74
N PRO A 14 -53.62 33.71 -8.09
CA PRO A 14 -52.85 32.81 -8.98
C PRO A 14 -53.51 32.51 -10.34
N ALA A 15 -52.82 31.74 -11.22
CA ALA A 15 -53.28 30.44 -11.77
C ALA A 15 -52.48 29.92 -13.01
N SER A 16 -52.75 28.65 -13.36
CA SER A 16 -52.78 28.06 -14.72
C SER A 16 -51.50 27.60 -15.46
N GLY A 17 -51.41 26.28 -15.69
CA GLY A 17 -51.11 25.69 -17.02
C GLY A 17 -52.43 25.54 -17.84
N PRO A 18 -52.49 24.87 -19.03
CA PRO A 18 -51.73 23.68 -19.48
C PRO A 18 -51.00 23.98 -20.83
N ALA A 19 -50.78 23.14 -21.87
CA ALA A 19 -51.18 21.77 -22.29
C ALA A 19 -50.16 21.14 -23.29
N PRO A 20 -50.20 19.81 -23.55
CA PRO A 20 -49.24 19.10 -24.43
C PRO A 20 -49.79 18.70 -25.83
N GLY A 21 -48.88 18.38 -26.76
CA GLY A 21 -49.15 17.68 -28.03
C GLY A 21 -48.47 18.31 -29.26
N PRO A 22 -48.48 17.65 -30.45
CA PRO A 22 -49.07 16.35 -30.77
C PRO A 22 -48.01 15.25 -31.10
N ALA A 23 -48.47 14.05 -31.44
CA ALA A 23 -47.65 12.96 -31.98
C ALA A 23 -48.28 12.36 -33.25
N SER A 24 -47.48 11.83 -34.18
CA SER A 24 -47.91 11.04 -35.34
C SER A 24 -46.74 10.19 -35.88
N GLY A 25 -47.03 8.96 -36.31
CA GLY A 25 -46.06 8.06 -36.95
C GLY A 25 -45.94 8.29 -38.48
N PRO A 26 -45.56 7.27 -39.28
CA PRO A 26 -46.03 5.88 -39.16
C PRO A 26 -44.91 4.83 -38.99
N ALA A 27 -45.31 3.56 -38.87
CA ALA A 27 -44.42 2.41 -38.72
C ALA A 27 -44.44 1.48 -39.94
N SER A 28 -43.34 0.78 -40.20
CA SER A 28 -43.32 -0.46 -41.00
C SER A 28 -42.09 -1.31 -40.67
N GLY A 29 -42.30 -2.60 -40.37
CA GLY A 29 -41.30 -3.66 -40.49
C GLY A 29 -41.37 -4.30 -41.89
N PRO A 30 -40.76 -5.48 -42.16
CA PRO A 30 -40.83 -6.64 -41.26
C PRO A 30 -39.58 -7.57 -41.24
N ALA A 31 -39.79 -8.78 -40.69
CA ALA A 31 -39.12 -10.05 -41.05
C ALA A 31 -37.67 -10.32 -40.59
N SER A 32 -37.60 -10.87 -39.39
CA SER A 32 -36.75 -12.00 -38.96
C SER A 32 -35.99 -12.77 -40.06
N GLY A 33 -34.66 -12.83 -39.94
CA GLY A 33 -33.82 -13.88 -40.52
C GLY A 33 -33.63 -15.07 -39.55
N PRO A 34 -33.19 -16.26 -40.03
CA PRO A 34 -33.08 -17.46 -39.20
C PRO A 34 -31.87 -17.46 -38.27
N ALA A 35 -31.97 -18.20 -37.16
CA ALA A 35 -30.87 -18.41 -36.23
C ALA A 35 -29.77 -19.30 -36.84
N PRO A 36 -28.47 -19.01 -36.62
CA PRO A 36 -27.41 -19.95 -36.94
C PRO A 36 -27.46 -21.16 -36.00
N GLY A 37 -27.35 -22.37 -36.56
CA GLY A 37 -27.13 -23.59 -35.78
C GLY A 37 -25.76 -23.60 -35.09
N PRO A 38 -25.48 -24.60 -34.23
CA PRO A 38 -24.22 -24.66 -33.49
C PRO A 38 -23.02 -24.77 -34.44
N SER A 39 -22.22 -23.70 -34.49
CA SER A 39 -20.96 -23.67 -35.22
C SER A 39 -19.96 -24.61 -34.54
N VAL A 40 -19.53 -25.64 -35.28
CA VAL A 40 -18.40 -26.48 -34.88
C VAL A 40 -17.17 -25.57 -34.72
N PRO A 41 -16.46 -25.59 -33.57
CA PRO A 41 -15.27 -24.77 -33.42
C PRO A 41 -14.22 -25.20 -34.45
N PRO A 42 -13.54 -24.25 -35.14
CA PRO A 42 -12.44 -24.60 -36.02
C PRO A 42 -11.34 -25.30 -35.22
N ALA A 43 -10.68 -26.29 -35.84
CA ALA A 43 -9.52 -26.94 -35.24
C ALA A 43 -8.43 -25.88 -34.95
N PRO A 44 -7.68 -26.01 -33.84
CA PRO A 44 -6.65 -25.04 -33.50
C PRO A 44 -5.57 -24.99 -34.58
N ASP A 45 -5.28 -23.79 -35.08
CA ASP A 45 -4.14 -23.56 -35.96
C ASP A 45 -2.84 -23.85 -35.19
N VAL A 46 -2.09 -24.84 -35.66
CA VAL A 46 -0.87 -25.35 -35.03
C VAL A 46 0.41 -24.70 -35.56
N THR A 47 0.31 -23.69 -36.45
CA THR A 47 1.48 -23.04 -37.07
C THR A 47 2.28 -22.13 -36.13
N ALA A 48 1.85 -21.93 -34.88
CA ALA A 48 2.51 -21.09 -33.88
C ALA A 48 3.34 -21.86 -32.81
N MET A 49 3.67 -23.14 -33.03
CA MET A 49 4.53 -23.92 -32.11
C MET A 49 5.97 -24.02 -32.59
N ASN A 50 6.93 -23.73 -31.69
CA ASN A 50 8.35 -24.01 -31.89
C ASN A 50 8.56 -25.51 -32.22
N PRO A 51 9.22 -25.86 -33.35
CA PRO A 51 9.32 -27.24 -33.83
C PRO A 51 9.98 -28.21 -32.85
N GLU A 52 10.96 -27.75 -32.05
CA GLU A 52 11.62 -28.61 -31.04
C GLU A 52 10.62 -29.08 -29.97
N ARG A 53 9.61 -28.27 -29.65
CA ARG A 53 8.57 -28.64 -28.68
C ARG A 53 7.61 -29.71 -29.22
N ILE A 54 7.40 -29.75 -30.53
CA ILE A 54 6.62 -30.81 -31.20
C ILE A 54 7.42 -32.11 -31.17
N ARG A 55 8.72 -32.05 -31.44
CA ARG A 55 9.63 -33.20 -31.44
C ARG A 55 9.72 -33.89 -30.07
N MET A 56 9.93 -33.13 -28.99
CA MET A 56 9.92 -33.65 -27.62
C MET A 56 8.59 -34.33 -27.23
N LEU A 57 7.45 -33.88 -27.77
CA LEU A 57 6.14 -34.48 -27.51
C LEU A 57 5.87 -35.73 -28.36
N ALA A 58 6.56 -35.90 -29.49
CA ALA A 58 6.45 -37.10 -30.34
C ALA A 58 7.28 -38.28 -29.80
N GLU A 59 8.38 -38.00 -29.12
CA GLU A 59 9.32 -39.02 -28.59
C GLU A 59 8.92 -39.55 -27.19
N ALA A 60 7.82 -39.06 -26.61
CA ALA A 60 7.32 -39.50 -25.30
C ALA A 60 6.66 -40.91 -25.34
N PRO A 61 7.11 -41.88 -24.51
CA PRO A 61 6.52 -43.23 -24.48
C PRO A 61 5.05 -43.25 -24.09
N ARG A 62 4.20 -43.88 -24.92
CA ARG A 62 2.76 -44.06 -24.65
C ARG A 62 2.50 -45.26 -23.74
N GLU A 63 2.63 -45.07 -22.43
CA GLU A 63 2.25 -46.10 -21.45
C GLU A 63 0.73 -46.38 -21.47
N LYS A 64 0.36 -47.65 -21.26
CA LYS A 64 -1.04 -48.11 -21.24
C LYS A 64 -1.55 -48.15 -19.80
N SER A 65 -2.72 -47.58 -19.54
CA SER A 65 -3.37 -47.57 -18.23
C SER A 65 -3.77 -48.97 -17.74
N PRO A 66 -3.50 -49.34 -16.47
CA PRO A 66 -4.22 -50.39 -15.75
C PRO A 66 -5.16 -49.81 -14.66
N LYS A 67 -6.18 -50.58 -14.26
CA LYS A 67 -7.04 -50.29 -13.11
C LYS A 67 -6.47 -50.89 -11.80
N PRO A 68 -6.88 -50.43 -10.61
CA PRO A 68 -6.12 -50.62 -9.37
C PRO A 68 -6.36 -51.95 -8.65
N ALA A 69 -5.36 -52.35 -7.84
CA ALA A 69 -5.45 -53.43 -6.85
C ALA A 69 -4.71 -53.03 -5.54
N LEU A 70 -5.02 -53.74 -4.45
CA LEU A 70 -4.75 -53.35 -3.05
C LEU A 70 -3.39 -53.83 -2.47
N PHE A 71 -3.12 -53.41 -1.23
CA PHE A 71 -2.20 -54.00 -0.21
C PHE A 71 -0.72 -53.60 -0.12
N VAL A 72 -0.51 -52.49 0.61
CA VAL A 72 0.49 -52.23 1.68
C VAL A 72 1.62 -53.27 1.95
N LYS A 73 2.87 -52.79 1.90
CA LYS A 73 3.88 -53.00 2.97
C LYS A 73 4.90 -51.84 3.04
N ARG A 74 5.86 -51.89 3.97
CA ARG A 74 6.55 -50.72 4.56
C ARG A 74 8.08 -50.83 4.52
N GLU A 75 8.76 -49.69 4.65
CA GLU A 75 10.20 -49.48 4.91
C GLU A 75 11.19 -49.80 3.77
N GLY A 76 12.26 -49.00 3.68
CA GLY A 76 13.29 -49.08 2.61
C GLY A 76 13.86 -47.69 2.21
N SER A 77 14.94 -47.28 2.86
CA SER A 77 15.67 -46.00 2.71
C SER A 77 15.95 -45.52 1.27
N LEU A 78 15.82 -44.21 1.02
CA LEU A 78 16.42 -43.48 -0.10
C LEU A 78 17.57 -42.55 0.38
N PRO A 79 18.67 -42.40 -0.38
CA PRO A 79 19.78 -41.51 -0.02
C PRO A 79 19.45 -40.02 -0.24
N PRO A 80 20.14 -39.09 0.46
CA PRO A 80 19.79 -37.67 0.45
C PRO A 80 20.29 -36.91 -0.79
N PHE A 81 19.51 -35.90 -1.20
CA PHE A 81 19.85 -34.99 -2.29
C PHE A 81 21.05 -34.08 -1.95
N MET A 82 21.87 -33.79 -2.96
CA MET A 82 23.04 -32.91 -2.85
C MET A 82 22.62 -31.45 -2.55
N LYS A 83 23.37 -30.78 -1.68
CA LYS A 83 23.29 -29.32 -1.46
C LYS A 83 24.63 -28.67 -1.80
N THR A 84 24.63 -27.79 -2.79
CA THR A 84 25.61 -26.71 -2.99
C THR A 84 24.94 -25.44 -2.47
N GLY A 85 25.48 -24.74 -1.45
CA GLY A 85 26.61 -23.82 -1.63
C GLY A 85 26.05 -22.41 -1.86
N ALA A 86 26.22 -21.40 -0.99
CA ALA A 86 27.03 -21.34 0.23
C ALA A 86 26.38 -20.49 1.34
N ASN A 87 26.79 -20.71 2.59
CA ASN A 87 26.68 -19.79 3.72
C ASN A 87 27.64 -20.26 4.84
N GLY A 88 28.90 -19.84 4.76
CA GLY A 88 30.00 -20.35 5.58
C GLY A 88 30.47 -19.38 6.65
N ALA A 89 29.75 -19.31 7.77
CA ALA A 89 30.20 -18.60 8.98
C ALA A 89 29.61 -19.27 10.24
N ALA A 90 30.40 -20.11 10.91
CA ALA A 90 30.00 -20.75 12.17
C ALA A 90 30.41 -19.88 13.37
N LEU A 91 29.44 -19.52 14.21
CA LEU A 91 29.72 -18.95 15.53
C LEU A 91 30.22 -20.05 16.47
N GLY A 92 31.20 -19.71 17.32
CA GLY A 92 31.94 -20.68 18.13
C GLY A 92 31.15 -21.32 19.27
N ASP A 93 31.54 -22.54 19.63
CA ASP A 93 30.95 -23.30 20.75
C ASP A 93 31.38 -22.73 22.11
N TRP A 94 30.49 -22.85 23.11
CA TRP A 94 30.61 -22.26 24.46
C TRP A 94 30.57 -23.32 25.57
N SER A 95 31.21 -24.46 25.31
CA SER A 95 31.11 -25.70 26.10
C SER A 95 32.36 -26.05 26.92
N ASN A 96 33.14 -25.07 27.44
CA ASN A 96 34.23 -25.37 28.39
C ASN A 96 34.67 -24.20 29.31
N ARG A 97 34.13 -24.15 30.54
CA ARG A 97 34.82 -23.59 31.72
C ARG A 97 34.15 -24.00 33.04
N SER A 98 34.75 -24.95 33.75
CA SER A 98 34.34 -25.33 35.11
C SER A 98 35.15 -24.60 36.19
N SER A 99 34.50 -24.34 37.32
CA SER A 99 35.07 -24.21 38.68
C SER A 99 36.22 -23.21 38.92
N ARG A 100 35.91 -22.09 39.61
CA ARG A 100 36.36 -21.78 40.99
C ARG A 100 35.77 -20.44 41.48
N GLY A 101 35.56 -20.33 42.79
CA GLY A 101 35.07 -19.11 43.46
C GLY A 101 33.78 -19.37 44.27
N SER A 102 33.83 -19.20 45.58
CA SER A 102 32.72 -19.50 46.49
C SER A 102 32.34 -18.27 47.33
N GLN A 103 31.05 -18.00 47.45
CA GLN A 103 30.48 -17.34 48.63
C GLN A 103 28.97 -17.66 48.74
N LYS A 104 28.44 -17.65 49.96
CA LYS A 104 27.04 -17.97 50.28
C LYS A 104 26.15 -16.72 50.28
N PRO A 105 24.84 -16.88 50.09
CA PRO A 105 23.81 -16.21 50.88
C PRO A 105 23.14 -17.19 51.87
N ASP A 106 22.52 -16.66 52.92
CA ASP A 106 21.90 -17.45 54.01
C ASP A 106 20.38 -17.65 53.87
N GLY A 107 19.86 -18.63 54.60
CA GLY A 107 18.53 -18.61 55.24
C GLY A 107 17.27 -18.54 54.36
N GLY A 108 16.71 -19.69 53.96
CA GLY A 108 15.38 -19.74 53.32
C GLY A 108 14.85 -21.15 53.03
N SER A 109 14.34 -21.86 54.04
CA SER A 109 13.82 -23.22 53.85
C SER A 109 12.36 -23.25 53.38
N PHE A 110 12.14 -23.54 52.09
CA PHE A 110 10.83 -23.96 51.56
C PHE A 110 10.96 -25.19 50.64
N LYS A 111 10.90 -26.39 51.24
CA LYS A 111 10.80 -27.65 50.48
C LYS A 111 9.35 -27.90 50.04
N ARG A 112 8.93 -27.30 48.92
CA ARG A 112 7.75 -27.79 48.19
C ARG A 112 8.04 -29.16 47.57
N SER A 113 7.04 -30.02 47.53
CA SER A 113 7.17 -31.34 46.92
C SER A 113 7.13 -31.24 45.40
N ILE A 114 7.90 -32.09 44.72
CA ILE A 114 7.83 -32.25 43.25
C ILE A 114 6.40 -32.61 42.82
N SER A 115 5.66 -33.33 43.66
CA SER A 115 4.24 -33.68 43.43
C SER A 115 3.32 -32.45 43.35
N GLU A 116 3.58 -31.40 44.14
CA GLU A 116 2.79 -30.16 44.12
C GLU A 116 3.06 -29.37 42.84
N LEU A 117 4.33 -29.24 42.46
CA LEU A 117 4.75 -28.60 41.21
C LEU A 117 4.18 -29.32 39.97
N MET A 118 4.12 -30.66 40.01
CA MET A 118 3.47 -31.48 38.96
C MET A 118 1.95 -31.27 38.89
N ALA A 119 1.28 -31.10 40.03
CA ALA A 119 -0.16 -30.82 40.09
C ALA A 119 -0.48 -29.41 39.58
N GLU A 120 0.25 -28.40 40.04
CA GLU A 120 0.09 -27.01 39.61
C GLU A 120 0.42 -26.83 38.11
N ALA A 121 1.40 -27.59 37.58
CA ALA A 121 1.71 -27.64 36.17
C ALA A 121 0.61 -28.34 35.32
N LYS A 122 -0.08 -29.35 35.87
CA LYS A 122 -1.26 -29.95 35.22
C LYS A 122 -2.43 -28.98 35.18
N ASP A 123 -2.75 -28.30 36.28
CA ASP A 123 -3.92 -27.41 36.34
C ASP A 123 -3.72 -26.16 35.46
N LYS A 124 -2.51 -25.59 35.44
CA LYS A 124 -2.10 -24.55 34.46
C LYS A 124 -2.16 -25.03 33.01
N ARG A 125 -2.10 -26.34 32.74
CA ARG A 125 -2.28 -26.91 31.39
C ARG A 125 -3.77 -27.02 31.04
N VAL A 126 -4.60 -27.51 31.96
CA VAL A 126 -6.07 -27.60 31.80
C VAL A 126 -6.71 -26.21 31.60
N GLN A 127 -6.22 -25.17 32.28
CA GLN A 127 -6.68 -23.80 32.00
C GLN A 127 -6.18 -23.24 30.65
N LYS A 128 -4.98 -23.64 30.19
CA LYS A 128 -4.42 -23.19 28.90
C LYS A 128 -5.22 -23.71 27.70
N ASP A 129 -5.83 -24.88 27.84
CA ASP A 129 -6.71 -25.49 26.82
C ASP A 129 -8.14 -24.91 26.83
N LYS A 130 -8.46 -24.00 27.77
CA LYS A 130 -9.69 -23.18 27.78
C LYS A 130 -9.50 -21.77 27.21
N LYS A 131 -8.50 -21.54 26.34
CA LYS A 131 -8.53 -20.36 25.47
C LYS A 131 -9.84 -20.35 24.65
N PRO A 132 -10.54 -19.21 24.51
CA PRO A 132 -11.67 -19.13 23.60
C PRO A 132 -11.19 -19.47 22.18
N LYS A 133 -11.97 -20.30 21.47
CA LYS A 133 -11.71 -20.61 20.05
C LYS A 133 -12.04 -19.37 19.20
N ILE A 134 -11.12 -18.40 19.21
CA ILE A 134 -11.19 -17.22 18.32
C ILE A 134 -11.23 -17.77 16.89
N ASN A 135 -12.36 -17.56 16.23
CA ASN A 135 -12.61 -18.15 14.92
C ASN A 135 -11.72 -17.45 13.88
N HIS A 136 -10.65 -18.12 13.42
CA HIS A 136 -9.64 -17.52 12.55
C HIS A 136 -10.24 -16.93 11.26
N ALA A 137 -11.34 -17.50 10.77
CA ALA A 137 -12.09 -17.01 9.61
C ALA A 137 -12.73 -15.62 9.82
N ALA A 138 -12.93 -15.17 11.06
CA ALA A 138 -13.50 -13.85 11.37
C ALA A 138 -12.47 -12.71 11.34
N LYS A 139 -11.16 -13.02 11.22
CA LYS A 139 -10.09 -12.03 11.26
C LYS A 139 -9.59 -11.60 9.86
N TYR A 140 -9.86 -12.38 8.82
CA TYR A 140 -9.42 -12.13 7.44
C TYR A 140 -10.62 -11.93 6.50
N TYR A 141 -10.41 -11.25 5.38
CA TYR A 141 -11.46 -11.11 4.37
C TYR A 141 -11.78 -12.46 3.71
N THR A 142 -13.03 -12.90 3.79
CA THR A 142 -13.53 -14.06 3.02
C THR A 142 -14.06 -13.67 1.64
N ASP A 143 -14.43 -12.39 1.50
CA ASP A 143 -14.98 -11.70 0.34
C ASP A 143 -14.86 -10.18 0.57
N VAL A 144 -14.97 -9.38 -0.50
CA VAL A 144 -15.07 -7.91 -0.43
C VAL A 144 -16.24 -7.44 -1.27
N GLN A 145 -17.15 -6.69 -0.63
CA GLN A 145 -18.30 -6.11 -1.30
C GLN A 145 -17.87 -5.01 -2.29
N PRO A 146 -18.54 -4.87 -3.45
CA PRO A 146 -18.21 -3.85 -4.43
C PRO A 146 -18.20 -2.44 -3.85
N LEU A 147 -17.37 -1.57 -4.43
CA LEU A 147 -17.18 -0.17 -4.02
C LEU A 147 -18.46 0.70 -4.13
N GLY A 148 -19.52 0.17 -4.75
CA GLY A 148 -20.81 0.84 -4.94
C GLY A 148 -20.75 2.01 -5.93
N HIS A 149 -21.89 2.66 -6.14
CA HIS A 149 -21.95 3.90 -6.92
C HIS A 149 -21.11 5.00 -6.25
N ALA A 150 -20.55 5.90 -7.06
CA ALA A 150 -19.97 7.14 -6.53
C ALA A 150 -21.07 8.05 -5.93
N PRO A 151 -20.72 8.92 -4.97
CA PRO A 151 -21.61 10.01 -4.55
C PRO A 151 -22.06 10.87 -5.74
N LEU A 152 -23.21 11.53 -5.60
CA LEU A 152 -23.67 12.52 -6.57
C LEU A 152 -22.73 13.74 -6.58
N PRO A 153 -22.49 14.40 -7.73
CA PRO A 153 -21.66 15.59 -7.78
C PRO A 153 -22.22 16.75 -6.95
N ASP A 154 -21.34 17.34 -6.16
CA ASP A 154 -21.52 18.51 -5.29
C ASP A 154 -20.17 19.25 -5.18
N ASP A 155 -20.11 20.36 -4.44
CA ASP A 155 -18.89 21.18 -4.36
C ASP A 155 -17.70 20.42 -3.74
N SER A 156 -17.97 19.52 -2.78
CA SER A 156 -16.93 18.74 -2.09
C SER A 156 -16.34 17.63 -2.96
N THR A 157 -17.20 16.89 -3.68
CA THR A 157 -16.77 15.86 -4.64
C THR A 157 -16.07 16.48 -5.85
N GLN A 158 -16.52 17.65 -6.32
CA GLN A 158 -15.82 18.41 -7.37
C GLN A 158 -14.45 18.90 -6.90
N TYR A 159 -14.36 19.47 -5.69
CA TYR A 159 -13.08 19.87 -5.10
C TYR A 159 -12.12 18.68 -4.99
N LEU A 160 -12.52 17.57 -4.36
CA LEU A 160 -11.68 16.37 -4.22
C LEU A 160 -11.28 15.77 -5.58
N THR A 161 -12.12 15.86 -6.62
CA THR A 161 -11.76 15.45 -7.98
C THR A 161 -10.72 16.39 -8.60
N SER A 162 -10.81 17.71 -8.32
CA SER A 162 -9.82 18.69 -8.79
C SER A 162 -8.42 18.52 -8.19
N LEU A 163 -8.32 17.83 -7.03
CA LEU A 163 -7.05 17.51 -6.38
C LEU A 163 -6.20 16.50 -7.17
N LEU A 164 -6.78 15.75 -8.10
CA LEU A 164 -6.09 14.76 -8.93
C LEU A 164 -5.29 15.39 -10.09
N ARG A 165 -5.47 16.69 -10.38
CA ARG A 165 -4.73 17.38 -11.44
C ARG A 165 -3.26 17.55 -11.04
N ASN A 166 -2.35 17.15 -11.94
CA ASN A 166 -0.91 17.30 -11.78
C ASN A 166 -0.40 18.67 -12.30
N ARG A 167 0.73 19.10 -11.75
CA ARG A 167 1.53 20.26 -12.20
C ARG A 167 3.02 19.93 -12.04
N ASN A 168 3.88 20.71 -12.67
CA ASN A 168 5.34 20.58 -12.53
C ASN A 168 5.83 21.24 -11.22
N LEU A 169 6.63 20.50 -10.45
CA LEU A 169 7.42 21.00 -9.32
C LEU A 169 8.90 20.99 -9.72
N ASN A 170 9.49 22.17 -9.90
CA ASN A 170 10.90 22.37 -10.22
C ASN A 170 11.69 22.55 -8.91
N LEU A 171 12.39 21.50 -8.49
CA LEU A 171 13.25 21.51 -7.30
C LEU A 171 14.68 21.88 -7.70
N CYS A 172 15.12 23.07 -7.30
CA CYS A 172 16.51 23.51 -7.41
C CYS A 172 17.27 23.14 -6.14
N LEU A 173 18.26 22.25 -6.27
CA LEU A 173 19.14 21.83 -5.18
C LEU A 173 20.46 22.60 -5.24
N GLN A 174 20.75 23.32 -4.17
CA GLN A 174 22.01 24.04 -3.95
C GLN A 174 22.94 23.25 -3.03
N ALA A 175 24.24 23.25 -3.36
CA ALA A 175 25.25 22.69 -2.47
C ALA A 175 25.29 23.42 -1.12
N ALA A 176 25.55 22.69 -0.04
CA ALA A 176 25.79 23.31 1.26
C ALA A 176 27.07 24.18 1.23
N PRO A 177 27.10 25.35 1.88
CA PRO A 177 28.27 26.21 1.88
C PRO A 177 29.46 25.51 2.55
N SER A 178 30.56 25.34 1.81
CA SER A 178 31.82 24.81 2.33
C SER A 178 32.42 25.74 3.39
N LYS A 179 33.12 25.17 4.38
CA LYS A 179 33.94 25.94 5.33
C LYS A 179 35.29 26.39 4.73
N LYS A 180 35.61 25.91 3.53
CA LYS A 180 36.72 26.41 2.69
C LYS A 180 36.13 27.30 1.61
N ASN A 181 36.92 28.21 1.05
CA ASN A 181 36.50 29.12 -0.03
C ASN A 181 36.40 28.41 -1.41
N ASP A 182 35.86 27.20 -1.43
CA ASP A 182 35.55 26.48 -2.65
C ASP A 182 34.35 27.16 -3.32
N ALA A 183 34.36 27.29 -4.66
CA ALA A 183 33.22 27.85 -5.37
C ALA A 183 31.96 26.98 -5.12
N PRO A 184 30.77 27.58 -4.88
CA PRO A 184 29.56 26.82 -4.59
C PRO A 184 29.24 25.85 -5.74
N GLY A 185 29.01 24.59 -5.40
CA GLY A 185 28.74 23.54 -6.38
C GLY A 185 27.54 23.89 -7.27
N LYS A 186 27.68 23.66 -8.58
CA LYS A 186 26.67 24.02 -9.58
C LYS A 186 25.29 23.47 -9.18
N PRO A 187 24.25 24.31 -9.03
CA PRO A 187 22.92 23.85 -8.68
C PRO A 187 22.38 22.82 -9.68
N LYS A 188 21.65 21.83 -9.17
CA LYS A 188 20.94 20.82 -9.97
C LYS A 188 19.43 21.08 -9.88
N THR A 189 18.75 21.10 -11.01
CA THR A 189 17.28 21.24 -11.05
C THR A 189 16.64 19.92 -11.49
N TYR A 190 15.60 19.50 -10.77
CA TYR A 190 14.81 18.31 -11.05
C TYR A 190 13.35 18.72 -11.21
N THR A 191 12.65 18.15 -12.19
CA THR A 191 11.21 18.39 -12.40
C THR A 191 10.43 17.15 -12.01
N PHE A 192 9.50 17.29 -11.07
CA PHE A 192 8.59 16.25 -10.60
C PHE A 192 7.15 16.58 -10.99
N LEU A 193 6.31 15.56 -11.22
CA LEU A 193 4.86 15.74 -11.32
C LEU A 193 4.23 15.62 -9.93
N ILE A 194 3.73 16.74 -9.42
CA ILE A 194 2.98 16.81 -8.15
C ILE A 194 1.50 17.07 -8.42
N SER A 195 0.63 16.32 -7.75
CA SER A 195 -0.82 16.56 -7.76
C SER A 195 -1.22 17.72 -6.86
N ASN A 196 -2.37 18.33 -7.13
CA ASN A 196 -3.01 19.28 -6.20
C ASN A 196 -3.27 18.64 -4.82
N ALA A 197 -3.50 17.32 -4.74
CA ALA A 197 -3.52 16.56 -3.48
C ALA A 197 -2.15 16.60 -2.77
N GLY A 198 -1.07 16.33 -3.51
CA GLY A 198 0.30 16.42 -3.01
C GLY A 198 0.63 17.81 -2.47
N MET A 199 0.19 18.88 -3.14
CA MET A 199 0.32 20.25 -2.65
C MET A 199 -0.33 20.45 -1.26
N VAL A 200 -1.61 20.11 -1.12
CA VAL A 200 -2.35 20.26 0.15
C VAL A 200 -1.72 19.40 1.27
N GLN A 201 -1.27 18.19 0.96
CA GLN A 201 -0.55 17.36 1.94
C GLN A 201 0.80 17.96 2.31
N HIS A 202 1.58 18.49 1.37
CA HIS A 202 2.84 19.18 1.66
C HIS A 202 2.64 20.35 2.64
N GLU A 203 1.62 21.18 2.43
CA GLU A 203 1.30 22.29 3.35
C GLU A 203 0.89 21.75 4.74
N LYS A 204 -0.13 20.87 4.80
CA LYS A 204 -0.66 20.27 6.04
C LYS A 204 0.42 19.56 6.86
N LEU A 205 1.29 18.80 6.20
CA LEU A 205 2.31 17.97 6.84
C LEU A 205 3.60 18.75 7.16
N SER A 206 3.90 19.86 6.47
CA SER A 206 5.09 20.66 6.79
C SER A 206 5.02 21.31 8.18
N MET A 207 3.81 21.59 8.68
CA MET A 207 3.55 22.03 10.05
C MET A 207 3.92 20.96 11.10
N LEU A 208 3.96 19.69 10.71
CA LEU A 208 4.38 18.57 11.54
C LEU A 208 5.86 18.28 11.28
N GLY A 209 6.77 18.98 11.97
CA GLY A 209 8.22 18.88 11.74
C GLY A 209 8.86 17.49 11.84
N HIS A 210 8.11 16.47 12.29
CA HIS A 210 8.49 15.05 12.26
C HIS A 210 8.31 14.38 10.88
N THR A 211 7.54 14.97 9.95
CA THR A 211 7.30 14.42 8.60
C THR A 211 8.43 14.77 7.64
N ARG A 212 9.11 15.90 7.87
CA ARG A 212 10.04 16.55 6.93
C ARG A 212 9.40 16.92 5.58
N ALA A 213 8.08 17.04 5.48
CA ALA A 213 7.44 17.55 4.27
C ALA A 213 7.92 18.98 3.95
N LEU A 214 8.41 19.19 2.71
CA LEU A 214 8.87 20.50 2.25
C LEU A 214 7.68 21.49 2.16
N PRO A 215 7.71 22.69 2.78
CA PRO A 215 6.71 23.71 2.53
C PRO A 215 6.70 24.10 1.05
N LEU A 216 5.57 23.95 0.37
CA LEU A 216 5.40 24.35 -1.03
C LEU A 216 4.63 25.67 -1.19
N SER A 217 3.97 26.15 -0.13
CA SER A 217 3.10 27.33 -0.09
C SER A 217 3.64 28.52 -0.88
N LEU A 218 2.83 29.01 -1.80
CA LEU A 218 3.22 29.99 -2.82
C LEU A 218 3.60 31.34 -2.17
N HIS A 219 4.70 31.92 -2.62
CA HIS A 219 4.89 33.38 -2.65
C HIS A 219 4.74 33.85 -4.11
N ASP A 220 4.40 35.11 -4.34
CA ASP A 220 4.11 35.64 -5.69
C ASP A 220 5.27 35.49 -6.69
N GLN A 221 6.49 35.23 -6.22
CA GLN A 221 7.69 35.00 -7.05
C GLN A 221 7.87 33.54 -7.50
N ASP A 222 7.12 32.58 -6.94
CA ASP A 222 7.31 31.15 -7.18
C ASP A 222 6.50 30.59 -8.37
N ILE A 223 5.58 31.39 -8.92
CA ILE A 223 4.67 31.02 -10.01
C ILE A 223 5.20 31.60 -11.33
N SER A 224 5.75 30.76 -12.20
CA SER A 224 6.05 31.18 -13.57
C SER A 224 4.77 31.34 -14.38
N SER A 225 4.51 32.54 -14.91
CA SER A 225 3.25 32.97 -15.49
C SER A 225 2.94 32.38 -16.89
N SER A 226 2.53 31.11 -16.92
CA SER A 226 1.75 30.52 -18.02
C SER A 226 1.11 29.17 -17.64
N GLU A 227 1.89 28.26 -17.02
CA GLU A 227 1.48 26.85 -16.84
C GLU A 227 1.19 26.42 -15.39
N GLY A 228 1.33 27.33 -14.41
CA GLY A 228 1.05 27.01 -12.99
C GLY A 228 2.05 26.04 -12.33
N ALA A 229 3.20 25.84 -12.96
CA ALA A 229 4.37 25.19 -12.38
C ALA A 229 4.90 25.95 -11.17
N ILE A 230 5.48 25.23 -10.21
CA ILE A 230 5.99 25.75 -8.94
C ILE A 230 7.49 25.51 -8.88
N THR A 231 8.26 26.53 -8.48
CA THR A 231 9.71 26.39 -8.28
C THR A 231 10.06 26.48 -6.80
N ARG A 232 10.94 25.60 -6.30
CA ARG A 232 11.44 25.59 -4.93
C ARG A 232 12.95 25.40 -4.91
N THR A 233 13.65 26.25 -4.18
CA THR A 233 15.11 26.17 -4.01
C THR A 233 15.44 25.76 -2.59
N VAL A 234 16.25 24.71 -2.41
CA VAL A 234 16.67 24.22 -1.08
C VAL A 234 18.14 23.79 -1.07
N ILE A 235 18.74 23.76 0.12
CA ILE A 235 20.11 23.27 0.31
C ILE A 235 20.09 21.75 0.52
N GLY A 236 20.91 21.03 -0.25
CA GLY A 236 21.10 19.59 -0.12
C GLY A 236 21.37 18.89 -1.45
N GLU A 237 21.43 17.56 -1.40
CA GLU A 237 21.44 16.67 -2.58
C GLU A 237 20.25 15.71 -2.52
N LEU A 238 19.83 15.20 -3.68
CA LEU A 238 18.79 14.17 -3.76
C LEU A 238 19.39 12.84 -3.31
N LEU A 239 18.68 12.07 -2.47
CA LEU A 239 19.21 10.80 -1.97
C LEU A 239 19.47 9.83 -3.14
N GLU A 240 18.60 9.86 -4.16
CA GLU A 240 18.77 9.17 -5.46
C GLU A 240 20.16 9.38 -6.08
N ASP A 241 20.68 10.62 -6.02
CA ASP A 241 21.93 11.05 -6.67
C ASP A 241 23.17 10.67 -5.87
N VAL A 242 23.06 10.46 -4.55
CA VAL A 242 24.20 10.14 -3.67
C VAL A 242 24.25 8.67 -3.27
N TRP A 243 23.11 7.99 -3.20
CA TRP A 243 22.98 6.60 -2.75
C TRP A 243 23.91 5.60 -3.45
N PRO A 244 24.22 5.68 -4.77
CA PRO A 244 25.18 4.78 -5.41
C PRO A 244 26.63 4.90 -4.87
N ARG A 245 26.96 6.02 -4.21
CA ARG A 245 28.29 6.31 -3.65
C ARG A 245 28.37 6.18 -2.13
N LEU A 246 27.24 6.00 -1.45
CA LEU A 246 27.20 5.84 0.01
C LEU A 246 27.74 4.47 0.42
N THR A 247 28.51 4.44 1.51
CA THR A 247 28.87 3.18 2.17
C THR A 247 27.66 2.54 2.83
N ASN A 248 27.71 1.22 3.07
CA ASN A 248 26.63 0.48 3.73
C ASN A 248 26.28 1.06 5.11
N SER A 249 27.24 1.71 5.80
CA SER A 249 27.04 2.38 7.09
C SER A 249 26.25 3.68 6.96
N GLU A 250 26.48 4.45 5.89
CA GLU A 250 25.73 5.69 5.62
C GLU A 250 24.32 5.37 5.13
N LYS A 251 24.17 4.36 4.26
CA LYS A 251 22.86 3.81 3.86
C LYS A 251 22.06 3.33 5.08
N TYR A 252 22.70 2.59 6.00
CA TYR A 252 22.11 2.18 7.27
C TYR A 252 21.70 3.39 8.13
N MET A 253 22.56 4.40 8.27
CA MET A 253 22.26 5.64 9.00
C MET A 253 21.01 6.36 8.43
N TYR A 254 20.85 6.44 7.12
CA TYR A 254 19.64 7.00 6.50
C TYR A 254 18.40 6.12 6.72
N ALA A 255 18.53 4.79 6.61
CA ALA A 255 17.46 3.86 6.93
C ALA A 255 16.97 4.00 8.39
N ARG A 256 17.89 4.14 9.35
CA ARG A 256 17.57 4.41 10.77
C ARG A 256 16.93 5.78 10.99
N GLN A 257 17.30 6.81 10.22
CA GLN A 257 16.61 8.10 10.26
C GLN A 257 15.15 7.96 9.79
N LEU A 258 14.92 7.27 8.66
CA LEU A 258 13.56 6.99 8.15
C LEU A 258 12.72 6.21 9.16
N ARG A 259 13.29 5.20 9.82
CA ARG A 259 12.62 4.45 10.89
C ARG A 259 12.11 5.37 12.00
N ASN A 260 12.95 6.30 12.45
CA ASN A 260 12.60 7.23 13.53
C ASN A 260 11.49 8.23 13.09
N LEU A 261 11.52 8.68 11.83
CA LEU A 261 10.47 9.54 11.27
C LEU A 261 9.14 8.76 11.12
N LEU A 262 9.17 7.57 10.52
CA LEU A 262 8.01 6.70 10.33
C LEU A 262 7.41 6.24 11.67
N HIS A 263 8.22 5.87 12.66
CA HIS A 263 7.76 5.56 14.01
C HIS A 263 6.98 6.73 14.60
N LYS A 264 7.55 7.94 14.55
CA LYS A 264 6.92 9.14 15.11
C LYS A 264 5.62 9.50 14.38
N MET A 265 5.64 9.52 13.04
CA MET A 265 4.44 9.69 12.21
C MET A 265 3.34 8.69 12.58
N ARG A 266 3.67 7.39 12.60
CA ARG A 266 2.71 6.30 12.87
C ARG A 266 2.17 6.35 14.30
N ASN A 267 2.98 6.74 15.27
CA ASN A 267 2.56 6.82 16.67
C ASN A 267 1.65 8.03 16.94
N GLU A 268 1.97 9.21 16.40
CA GLU A 268 1.14 10.42 16.56
C GLU A 268 -0.18 10.38 15.76
N SER A 269 -0.27 9.54 14.72
CA SER A 269 -1.46 9.38 13.87
C SER A 269 -2.27 8.10 14.11
N LYS A 270 -1.91 7.27 15.11
CA LYS A 270 -2.47 5.93 15.24
C LYS A 270 -3.96 5.93 15.58
N GLN A 271 -4.77 5.30 14.74
CA GLN A 271 -6.21 5.15 14.92
C GLN A 271 -6.65 3.68 14.84
N GLY A 272 -7.82 3.38 15.41
CA GLY A 272 -8.40 2.02 15.39
C GLY A 272 -9.04 1.65 14.05
N ALA A 273 -9.28 0.36 13.82
CA ALA A 273 -9.82 -0.18 12.56
C ALA A 273 -11.23 0.33 12.16
N GLY A 274 -11.91 1.08 13.03
CA GLY A 274 -13.22 1.70 12.76
C GLY A 274 -13.17 3.17 12.32
N PHE A 275 -12.00 3.81 12.30
CA PHE A 275 -11.85 5.19 11.85
C PHE A 275 -11.82 5.30 10.30
N PRO A 276 -12.13 6.48 9.73
CA PRO A 276 -11.96 6.72 8.29
C PRO A 276 -10.52 6.56 7.81
N LEU A 277 -10.39 6.22 6.53
CA LEU A 277 -9.14 6.12 5.77
C LEU A 277 -9.15 7.17 4.64
N GLY A 278 -7.98 7.46 4.08
CA GLY A 278 -7.82 8.29 2.88
C GLY A 278 -6.84 9.44 3.04
N SER A 279 -6.68 10.22 1.96
CA SER A 279 -5.72 11.32 1.87
C SER A 279 -6.29 12.64 2.40
N ILE A 280 -7.28 13.20 1.71
CA ILE A 280 -7.85 14.53 1.96
C ILE A 280 -9.37 14.40 2.09
N GLU A 281 -9.92 15.16 3.03
CA GLU A 281 -11.34 15.25 3.35
C GLU A 281 -11.96 16.55 2.82
N SER A 282 -13.24 16.50 2.45
CA SER A 282 -14.05 17.67 2.11
C SER A 282 -15.52 17.35 2.34
N GLY A 283 -16.20 18.19 3.12
CA GLY A 283 -17.57 17.90 3.56
C GLY A 283 -17.65 16.53 4.26
N PRO A 284 -18.59 15.65 3.88
CA PRO A 284 -18.70 14.30 4.46
C PRO A 284 -17.75 13.27 3.80
N TYR A 285 -16.97 13.64 2.79
CA TYR A 285 -16.22 12.70 1.96
C TYR A 285 -14.71 12.72 2.20
N THR A 286 -14.07 11.59 1.92
CA THR A 286 -12.62 11.45 1.87
C THR A 286 -12.20 10.85 0.53
N LEU A 287 -11.06 11.31 0.02
CA LEU A 287 -10.41 10.78 -1.18
C LEU A 287 -9.54 9.57 -0.83
N LEU A 288 -9.79 8.43 -1.47
CA LEU A 288 -8.94 7.23 -1.47
C LEU A 288 -8.14 7.19 -2.79
N GLN A 289 -6.87 6.80 -2.75
CA GLN A 289 -5.99 6.76 -3.94
C GLN A 289 -5.04 5.55 -3.94
N ASP A 290 -4.85 4.96 -5.12
CA ASP A 290 -3.76 4.04 -5.46
C ASP A 290 -3.07 4.60 -6.73
N LYS A 291 -1.95 5.31 -6.53
CA LYS A 291 -1.21 6.02 -7.59
C LYS A 291 -0.16 5.09 -8.20
N HIS A 292 -0.18 4.95 -9.51
CA HIS A 292 0.81 4.23 -10.31
C HIS A 292 1.61 5.23 -11.16
N PRO A 293 2.67 4.82 -11.88
CA PRO A 293 3.46 5.73 -12.70
C PRO A 293 2.63 6.46 -13.77
N ASP A 294 1.74 5.72 -14.44
CA ASP A 294 1.02 6.20 -15.64
C ASP A 294 -0.46 6.54 -15.40
N HIS A 295 -1.00 6.21 -14.21
CA HIS A 295 -2.41 6.39 -13.88
C HIS A 295 -2.63 6.50 -12.36
N THR A 296 -3.85 6.85 -11.93
CA THR A 296 -4.24 6.84 -10.50
C THR A 296 -5.64 6.28 -10.37
N TYR A 297 -5.78 5.14 -9.71
CA TYR A 297 -7.09 4.68 -9.26
C TYR A 297 -7.50 5.48 -8.03
N TYR A 298 -8.76 5.92 -7.97
CA TYR A 298 -9.25 6.72 -6.85
C TYR A 298 -10.73 6.47 -6.57
N ALA A 299 -11.15 6.81 -5.35
CA ALA A 299 -12.55 6.84 -4.98
C ALA A 299 -12.81 7.99 -4.01
N ILE A 300 -13.86 8.78 -4.27
CA ILE A 300 -14.40 9.71 -3.28
C ILE A 300 -15.56 8.97 -2.59
N ARG A 301 -15.51 8.84 -1.27
CA ARG A 301 -16.50 8.08 -0.49
C ARG A 301 -16.81 8.78 0.85
N PRO A 302 -18.03 8.65 1.39
CA PRO A 302 -18.36 9.19 2.71
C PRO A 302 -17.72 8.34 3.81
N SER A 303 -16.94 8.96 4.70
CA SER A 303 -16.23 8.33 5.83
C SER A 303 -15.71 6.90 5.56
N PRO A 304 -14.87 6.68 4.52
CA PRO A 304 -14.56 5.34 4.04
C PRO A 304 -13.69 4.58 5.04
N ASN A 305 -14.15 3.40 5.45
CA ASN A 305 -13.40 2.50 6.34
C ASN A 305 -12.55 1.48 5.55
N GLN A 306 -11.86 0.59 6.27
CA GLN A 306 -11.02 -0.46 5.70
C GLN A 306 -11.70 -1.30 4.60
N LYS A 307 -13.02 -1.55 4.69
CA LYS A 307 -13.75 -2.30 3.65
C LYS A 307 -13.90 -1.50 2.35
N GLN A 308 -14.11 -0.19 2.42
CA GLN A 308 -14.15 0.69 1.24
C GLN A 308 -12.77 0.81 0.58
N PHE A 309 -11.70 0.86 1.38
CA PHE A 309 -10.33 0.84 0.86
C PHE A 309 -9.99 -0.47 0.13
N MET A 310 -10.29 -1.63 0.73
CA MET A 310 -10.11 -2.91 0.03
C MET A 310 -11.04 -3.06 -1.18
N ALA A 311 -12.25 -2.48 -1.15
CA ALA A 311 -13.15 -2.46 -2.31
C ALA A 311 -12.60 -1.61 -3.46
N LEU A 312 -11.87 -0.52 -3.18
CA LEU A 312 -11.15 0.22 -4.22
C LEU A 312 -10.10 -0.69 -4.84
N LEU A 313 -9.18 -1.25 -4.06
CA LEU A 313 -8.13 -2.14 -4.58
C LEU A 313 -8.72 -3.31 -5.39
N MET A 314 -9.74 -3.99 -4.89
CA MET A 314 -10.36 -5.11 -5.63
C MET A 314 -11.17 -4.67 -6.87
N SER A 315 -11.65 -3.42 -6.94
CA SER A 315 -12.33 -2.88 -8.14
C SER A 315 -11.38 -2.54 -9.30
N THR A 316 -10.07 -2.55 -9.06
CA THR A 316 -9.04 -2.32 -10.08
C THR A 316 -8.56 -3.61 -10.78
N VAL A 317 -8.95 -4.78 -10.26
CA VAL A 317 -8.62 -6.09 -10.81
C VAL A 317 -9.43 -6.35 -12.09
N TYR A 318 -8.75 -6.71 -13.18
CA TYR A 318 -9.37 -6.90 -14.50
C TYR A 318 -10.39 -8.06 -14.51
N GLU A 319 -11.49 -7.93 -15.26
CA GLU A 319 -12.62 -8.88 -15.23
C GLU A 319 -12.25 -10.31 -15.70
N SER A 320 -11.17 -10.45 -16.47
CA SER A 320 -10.61 -11.73 -16.92
C SER A 320 -9.98 -12.56 -15.79
N VAL A 321 -9.64 -11.93 -14.66
CA VAL A 321 -8.90 -12.56 -13.56
C VAL A 321 -9.81 -13.57 -12.84
N PRO A 322 -9.46 -14.86 -12.78
CA PRO A 322 -10.34 -15.87 -12.21
C PRO A 322 -10.68 -15.58 -10.74
N LYS A 323 -11.95 -15.66 -10.37
CA LYS A 323 -12.44 -15.35 -9.00
C LYS A 323 -11.71 -16.09 -7.88
N ALA A 324 -11.12 -17.26 -8.17
CA ALA A 324 -10.27 -18.00 -7.24
C ALA A 324 -8.95 -17.24 -6.91
N VAL A 325 -8.34 -16.57 -7.88
CA VAL A 325 -7.15 -15.71 -7.69
C VAL A 325 -7.52 -14.51 -6.84
N SER A 326 -8.56 -13.75 -7.24
CA SER A 326 -9.04 -12.57 -6.49
C SER A 326 -9.39 -12.92 -5.04
N LYS A 327 -9.99 -14.09 -4.80
CA LYS A 327 -10.28 -14.60 -3.45
C LYS A 327 -9.02 -15.01 -2.68
N ALA A 328 -8.04 -15.66 -3.32
CA ALA A 328 -6.78 -16.02 -2.69
C ALA A 328 -6.00 -14.77 -2.24
N LEU A 329 -5.91 -13.75 -3.10
CA LEU A 329 -5.28 -12.46 -2.80
C LEU A 329 -5.97 -11.76 -1.63
N ILE A 330 -7.29 -11.55 -1.70
CA ILE A 330 -7.98 -10.79 -0.65
C ILE A 330 -7.96 -11.49 0.72
N SER A 331 -7.89 -12.83 0.73
CA SER A 331 -7.82 -13.61 1.97
C SER A 331 -6.53 -13.49 2.79
N GLN A 332 -5.47 -12.87 2.24
CA GLN A 332 -4.26 -12.57 3.02
C GLN A 332 -4.45 -11.36 3.95
N PHE A 333 -5.40 -10.46 3.64
CA PHE A 333 -5.61 -9.25 4.41
C PHE A 333 -6.55 -9.48 5.60
N ARG A 334 -6.18 -8.91 6.75
CA ARG A 334 -7.01 -8.86 7.96
C ARG A 334 -8.09 -7.78 7.86
N VAL A 335 -9.17 -7.92 8.63
CA VAL A 335 -10.26 -6.92 8.74
C VAL A 335 -10.09 -5.94 9.91
N ASP A 336 -8.99 -6.06 10.67
CA ASP A 336 -8.77 -5.41 11.97
C ASP A 336 -7.43 -4.64 12.07
N TYR A 337 -6.95 -4.04 10.97
CA TYR A 337 -5.73 -3.22 11.03
C TYR A 337 -6.02 -1.86 11.66
N PRO A 338 -5.16 -1.34 12.56
CA PRO A 338 -5.15 0.08 12.85
C PRO A 338 -4.74 0.87 11.60
N SER A 339 -5.24 2.10 11.47
CA SER A 339 -4.78 3.05 10.46
C SER A 339 -3.73 4.00 11.05
N VAL A 340 -2.85 4.48 10.18
CA VAL A 340 -1.74 5.40 10.48
C VAL A 340 -1.51 6.33 9.29
N LEU A 341 -0.85 7.46 9.52
CA LEU A 341 -0.29 8.29 8.47
C LEU A 341 0.76 7.51 7.68
N THR A 342 0.58 7.50 6.37
CA THR A 342 1.47 6.92 5.37
C THR A 342 1.80 7.98 4.32
N HIS A 343 2.90 7.77 3.61
CA HIS A 343 3.41 8.56 2.49
C HIS A 343 3.07 7.90 1.15
N GLY A 344 3.07 6.56 1.08
CA GLY A 344 2.65 5.76 -0.08
C GLY A 344 3.60 5.77 -1.29
N ALA A 345 4.77 6.43 -1.17
CA ALA A 345 5.74 6.64 -2.25
C ALA A 345 7.20 6.85 -1.76
N LEU A 346 7.56 6.29 -0.60
CA LEU A 346 8.88 6.55 0.03
C LEU A 346 10.04 5.86 -0.73
N CYS A 347 10.82 6.64 -1.48
CA CYS A 347 12.02 6.19 -2.19
C CYS A 347 13.08 7.32 -2.29
N PRO A 348 14.34 7.05 -2.71
CA PRO A 348 15.41 8.05 -2.75
C PRO A 348 15.14 9.26 -3.67
N LYS A 349 14.30 9.10 -4.70
CA LYS A 349 13.82 10.21 -5.57
C LYS A 349 12.99 11.26 -4.81
N ASN A 350 12.45 10.89 -3.66
CA ASN A 350 11.57 11.73 -2.84
C ASN A 350 12.26 12.22 -1.55
N ILE A 351 13.58 12.07 -1.40
CA ILE A 351 14.30 12.43 -0.16
C ILE A 351 15.45 13.38 -0.48
N VAL A 352 15.49 14.54 0.18
CA VAL A 352 16.60 15.49 0.10
C VAL A 352 17.44 15.41 1.38
N VAL A 353 18.75 15.24 1.22
CA VAL A 353 19.70 15.09 2.32
C VAL A 353 20.73 16.22 2.35
N SER A 354 21.19 16.59 3.54
CA SER A 354 22.24 17.59 3.74
C SER A 354 22.94 17.32 5.07
N ASN A 355 24.27 17.47 5.12
CA ASN A 355 25.09 17.22 6.31
C ASN A 355 24.78 15.88 7.03
N ASN A 356 24.69 14.78 6.26
CA ASN A 356 24.34 13.43 6.72
C ASN A 356 22.92 13.26 7.32
N LEU A 357 22.05 14.28 7.21
CA LEU A 357 20.68 14.27 7.73
C LEU A 357 19.63 14.34 6.60
N ILE A 358 18.49 13.68 6.83
CA ILE A 358 17.28 13.89 6.01
C ILE A 358 16.75 15.28 6.30
N SER A 359 16.81 16.15 5.29
CA SER A 359 16.38 17.54 5.37
C SER A 359 14.91 17.67 4.98
N TRP A 360 14.53 17.08 3.84
CA TRP A 360 13.17 17.12 3.31
C TRP A 360 12.73 15.79 2.71
N ILE A 361 11.41 15.56 2.70
CA ILE A 361 10.72 14.47 2.03
C ILE A 361 9.64 15.07 1.12
N LEU A 362 9.51 14.52 -0.09
CA LEU A 362 8.70 14.98 -1.22
C LEU A 362 7.69 13.90 -1.63
N GLY A 363 6.79 14.20 -2.57
CA GLY A 363 5.92 13.18 -3.17
C GLY A 363 4.80 12.69 -2.24
N TRP A 364 4.31 13.58 -1.37
CA TRP A 364 3.17 13.30 -0.47
C TRP A 364 1.81 13.21 -1.20
N ASP A 365 1.80 13.15 -2.53
CA ASP A 365 0.65 12.84 -3.41
C ASP A 365 -0.23 11.67 -2.96
N CYS A 366 0.40 10.63 -2.42
CA CYS A 366 -0.25 9.38 -2.01
C CYS A 366 -0.52 9.35 -0.50
N ALA A 367 -0.19 10.42 0.21
CA ALA A 367 -0.18 10.44 1.66
C ALA A 367 -1.59 10.43 2.23
N GLY A 368 -1.75 9.77 3.37
CA GLY A 368 -3.04 9.66 4.02
C GLY A 368 -3.07 8.67 5.18
N GLN A 369 -4.23 8.61 5.81
CA GLN A 369 -4.56 7.68 6.88
C GLN A 369 -4.93 6.33 6.25
N TYR A 370 -4.02 5.36 6.27
CA TYR A 370 -4.20 4.05 5.62
C TYR A 370 -3.78 2.91 6.57
N PRO A 371 -4.12 1.64 6.28
CA PRO A 371 -3.75 0.51 7.14
C PRO A 371 -2.24 0.41 7.34
N VAL A 372 -1.77 -0.04 8.52
CA VAL A 372 -0.33 -0.13 8.85
C VAL A 372 0.56 -0.89 7.84
N TRP A 373 -0.02 -1.82 7.08
CA TRP A 373 0.69 -2.56 6.03
C TRP A 373 0.92 -1.76 4.74
N TRP A 374 0.15 -0.70 4.50
CA TRP A 374 0.10 0.02 3.22
C TRP A 374 1.45 0.60 2.82
N GLU A 375 2.13 1.31 3.74
CA GLU A 375 3.46 1.86 3.46
C GLU A 375 4.50 0.77 3.17
N TYR A 376 4.42 -0.38 3.87
CA TYR A 376 5.35 -1.49 3.65
C TYR A 376 5.15 -2.10 2.25
N ALA A 377 3.91 -2.29 1.81
CA ALA A 377 3.61 -2.76 0.46
C ALA A 377 4.02 -1.74 -0.62
N ARG A 378 3.66 -0.47 -0.42
CA ARG A 378 3.93 0.64 -1.35
C ARG A 378 5.41 1.00 -1.48
N PHE A 379 6.21 0.75 -0.45
CA PHE A 379 7.67 0.96 -0.47
C PHE A 379 8.35 0.21 -1.62
N PHE A 380 7.93 -1.03 -1.93
CA PHE A 380 8.53 -1.83 -3.00
C PHE A 380 8.07 -1.40 -4.40
N GLU A 381 6.90 -0.77 -4.54
CA GLU A 381 6.45 -0.18 -5.81
C GLU A 381 6.99 1.25 -6.03
N ALA A 382 7.56 1.90 -5.01
CA ALA A 382 8.18 3.21 -5.12
C ALA A 382 9.53 3.13 -5.86
N ARG A 383 9.50 3.15 -7.19
CA ARG A 383 10.66 2.84 -8.06
C ARG A 383 11.78 3.88 -8.02
N THR A 384 12.94 3.48 -7.52
CA THR A 384 14.24 4.18 -7.67
C THR A 384 14.90 3.85 -9.02
N SER A 385 16.17 4.17 -9.23
CA SER A 385 16.98 3.76 -10.39
C SER A 385 17.71 2.43 -10.12
N GLU A 386 18.20 1.77 -11.18
CA GLU A 386 18.85 0.44 -11.07
C GLU A 386 20.10 0.47 -10.16
N ALA A 387 20.85 1.58 -10.18
CA ALA A 387 22.01 1.82 -9.32
C ALA A 387 21.67 1.90 -7.81
N ASN A 388 20.39 2.08 -7.49
CA ASN A 388 19.85 2.15 -6.13
C ASN A 388 19.00 0.92 -5.77
N SER A 389 19.05 -0.16 -6.56
CA SER A 389 18.27 -1.38 -6.34
C SER A 389 18.50 -2.04 -4.96
N ASP A 390 19.63 -1.77 -4.29
CA ASP A 390 19.89 -2.24 -2.93
C ASP A 390 19.08 -1.49 -1.85
N TRP A 391 18.44 -0.36 -2.18
CA TRP A 391 17.49 0.38 -1.32
C TRP A 391 16.47 -0.54 -0.64
N TYR A 392 15.88 -1.46 -1.41
CA TYR A 392 14.85 -2.37 -0.92
C TYR A 392 15.37 -3.37 0.14
N SER A 393 16.69 -3.61 0.17
CA SER A 393 17.33 -4.45 1.20
C SER A 393 17.35 -3.80 2.59
N TYR A 394 17.15 -2.48 2.68
CA TYR A 394 17.10 -1.74 3.94
C TYR A 394 15.69 -1.69 4.57
N ALA A 395 14.70 -2.40 4.01
CA ALA A 395 13.32 -2.41 4.51
C ALA A 395 13.22 -2.78 6.01
N ALA A 396 13.94 -3.82 6.47
CA ALA A 396 13.95 -4.25 7.88
C ALA A 396 14.51 -3.18 8.84
N GLU A 397 15.35 -2.28 8.35
CA GLU A 397 15.89 -1.15 9.13
C GLU A 397 14.94 0.05 9.12
N ILE A 398 14.25 0.30 8.00
CA ILE A 398 13.27 1.38 7.83
C ILE A 398 11.97 1.09 8.57
N PHE A 399 11.52 -0.16 8.63
CA PHE A 399 10.22 -0.54 9.21
C PHE A 399 10.34 -1.27 10.55
N GLU A 400 9.33 -1.08 11.40
CA GLU A 400 9.23 -1.72 12.72
C GLU A 400 8.40 -3.00 12.71
N GLU A 401 7.43 -3.08 11.81
CA GLU A 401 6.59 -4.22 11.54
C GLU A 401 6.65 -4.47 10.02
N GLU A 402 6.91 -5.71 9.62
CA GLU A 402 6.91 -6.17 8.23
C GLU A 402 5.60 -6.89 7.90
N PHE A 403 5.13 -6.74 6.66
CA PHE A 403 3.84 -7.26 6.21
C PHE A 403 4.00 -8.10 4.92
N PRO A 404 4.72 -9.24 4.95
CA PRO A 404 5.09 -9.98 3.75
C PRO A 404 3.90 -10.66 3.05
N ALA A 405 2.85 -11.04 3.79
CA ALA A 405 1.65 -11.63 3.21
C ALA A 405 0.81 -10.57 2.48
N GLU A 406 0.65 -9.41 3.08
CA GLU A 406 -0.03 -8.25 2.52
C GLU A 406 0.74 -7.66 1.33
N LEU A 407 2.08 -7.62 1.38
CA LEU A 407 2.95 -7.26 0.25
C LEU A 407 2.73 -8.21 -0.93
N ALA A 408 2.88 -9.52 -0.72
CA ALA A 408 2.71 -10.50 -1.79
C ALA A 408 1.29 -10.48 -2.39
N ALA A 409 0.27 -10.25 -1.56
CA ALA A 409 -1.10 -10.09 -2.02
C ALA A 409 -1.34 -8.77 -2.78
N TYR A 410 -0.75 -7.65 -2.33
CA TYR A 410 -0.83 -6.38 -3.05
C TYR A 410 -0.10 -6.43 -4.39
N GLN A 411 1.08 -7.04 -4.47
CA GLN A 411 1.78 -7.26 -5.75
C GLN A 411 0.98 -8.19 -6.68
N GLY A 412 0.26 -9.17 -6.13
CA GLY A 412 -0.70 -9.96 -6.88
C GLY A 412 -1.88 -9.14 -7.41
N ILE A 413 -2.43 -8.21 -6.61
CA ILE A 413 -3.47 -7.26 -7.05
C ILE A 413 -2.91 -6.34 -8.15
N ALA A 414 -1.75 -5.71 -7.95
CA ALA A 414 -1.12 -4.80 -8.91
C ALA A 414 -0.80 -5.48 -10.25
N ARG A 415 -0.34 -6.73 -10.23
CA ARG A 415 -0.18 -7.55 -11.45
C ARG A 415 -1.52 -7.80 -12.16
N CYS A 416 -2.63 -7.87 -11.43
CA CYS A 416 -3.97 -8.09 -11.96
C CYS A 416 -4.72 -6.79 -12.33
N GLN A 417 -4.08 -5.62 -12.19
CA GLN A 417 -4.59 -4.32 -12.67
C GLN A 417 -4.34 -4.12 -14.19
N GLN A 418 -3.47 -4.94 -14.78
CA GLN A 418 -3.15 -4.93 -16.21
C GLN A 418 -3.80 -6.17 -16.89
N PRO A 419 -4.25 -6.04 -18.16
CA PRO A 419 -4.93 -7.11 -18.90
C PRO A 419 -4.02 -8.26 -19.36
#